data_AF-G7Z5G1-F1
#
_entry.id   AF-G7Z5G1-F1
#
_cell.length_a   1.000
_cell.length_b   1.000
_cell.length_c   1.000
_cell.angle_alpha   90.00
_cell.angle_beta   90.00
_cell.angle_gamma   90.00
#
_symmetry.space_group_name_H-M   'P 1'
#
loop_
_entity.id
_entity.type
_entity.pdbx_description
1 polymer ?
#
loop_
_entity_poly.entity_id
_entity_poly.type
_entity_poly.pdbx_seq_one_letter_code
_entity_poly.pdbx_strand_id
1 'polypeptide(L)' 'MKARVVPAAQLAPPTLADDILQGADSIAKFMGVTRRQAYHFVADGRIPTFRIGAIICARKSTILNWIADQERHATSSAIG' A
#
# COMPACT_ATOMS: atom_id res chain seq x y z
N MET A 1 29.60 2.44 31.14
CA MET A 1 28.37 2.59 30.33
C MET A 1 28.77 2.93 28.90
N LYS A 2 28.76 1.97 27.96
CA LYS A 2 29.01 2.29 26.54
C LYS A 2 27.67 2.37 25.82
N ALA A 3 27.31 3.55 25.35
CA ALA A 3 26.19 3.73 24.43
C ALA A 3 26.47 2.87 23.19
N ARG A 4 25.63 1.86 22.96
CA ARG A 4 25.59 1.17 21.67
C ARG A 4 24.95 2.14 20.69
N VAL A 5 25.78 2.89 19.98
CA VAL A 5 25.36 3.56 18.75
C VAL A 5 24.94 2.44 17.81
N VAL A 6 23.64 2.31 17.58
CA VAL A 6 23.14 1.46 16.50
C VAL A 6 23.68 2.12 15.23
N PRO A 7 24.50 1.44 14.42
CA PRO A 7 24.92 2.03 13.16
C PRO A 7 23.63 2.30 12.37
N ALA A 8 23.51 3.50 11.81
CA ALA A 8 22.49 3.82 10.82
C ALA A 8 22.67 2.79 9.71
N ALA A 9 21.89 1.70 9.76
CA ALA A 9 21.89 0.65 8.77
C ALA A 9 21.78 1.36 7.42
N GLN A 10 22.76 1.12 6.55
CA GLN A 10 22.83 1.75 5.25
C GLN A 10 21.45 1.67 4.58
N LEU A 11 20.80 2.81 4.38
CA LEU A 11 19.54 2.90 3.67
C LEU A 11 19.85 2.63 2.20
N ALA A 12 19.92 1.36 1.84
CA ALA A 12 19.73 0.97 0.46
C ALA A 12 18.40 1.60 0.00
N PRO A 13 18.37 2.21 -1.20
CA PRO A 13 17.13 2.79 -1.70
C PRO A 13 16.03 1.72 -1.66
N PRO A 14 14.79 2.09 -1.29
CA PRO A 14 13.70 1.13 -1.22
C PRO A 14 13.61 0.39 -2.55
N THR A 15 13.71 -0.93 -2.47
CA THR A 15 13.66 -1.75 -3.67
C THR A 15 12.22 -1.86 -4.15
N LEU A 16 12.03 -2.26 -5.40
CA LEU A 16 10.69 -2.59 -5.89
C LEU A 16 10.02 -3.68 -5.02
N ALA A 17 10.81 -4.61 -4.48
CA ALA A 17 10.29 -5.64 -3.58
C ALA A 17 9.70 -5.06 -2.30
N ASP A 18 10.30 -3.99 -1.76
CA ASP A 18 9.78 -3.29 -0.57
C ASP A 18 8.47 -2.55 -0.86
N ASP A 19 8.24 -2.15 -2.10
CA ASP A 19 7.02 -1.45 -2.53
C ASP A 19 5.88 -2.41 -2.93
N ILE A 20 6.17 -3.66 -3.28
CA ILE A 20 5.15 -4.63 -3.72
C ILE A 20 4.52 -5.37 -2.54
N LEU A 21 3.19 -5.37 -2.51
CA LEU A 21 2.34 -6.21 -1.67
C LEU A 21 1.89 -7.42 -2.49
N GLN A 22 2.26 -8.62 -2.08
CA GLN A 22 1.86 -9.86 -2.76
C GLN A 22 0.71 -10.55 -2.02
N GLY A 23 -0.38 -10.80 -2.73
CA GLY A 23 -1.56 -11.46 -2.23
C GLY A 23 -2.48 -10.58 -1.37
N ALA A 24 -3.70 -11.05 -1.18
CA ALA A 24 -4.74 -10.33 -0.45
C ALA A 24 -4.40 -10.10 1.04
N ASP A 25 -3.63 -10.98 1.69
CA ASP A 25 -3.21 -10.78 3.09
C ASP A 25 -2.29 -9.58 3.24
N SER A 26 -1.30 -9.45 2.36
CA SER A 26 -0.35 -8.33 2.42
C SER A 26 -1.06 -7.00 2.16
N ILE A 27 -2.01 -6.99 1.20
CA ILE A 27 -2.85 -5.82 0.90
C ILE A 27 -3.73 -5.49 2.11
N ALA A 28 -4.42 -6.47 2.68
CA ALA A 28 -5.29 -6.30 3.84
C ALA A 28 -4.52 -5.74 5.04
N LYS A 29 -3.36 -6.32 5.35
CA LYS A 29 -2.48 -5.86 6.44
C LYS A 29 -2.00 -4.42 6.22
N PHE A 30 -1.62 -4.08 4.99
CA PHE A 30 -1.15 -2.73 4.68
C PHE A 30 -2.28 -1.68 4.77
N MET A 31 -3.47 -2.02 4.29
CA MET A 31 -4.62 -1.11 4.29
C MET A 31 -5.39 -1.07 5.61
N GLY A 32 -5.09 -1.94 6.57
CA GLY A 32 -5.82 -2.02 7.85
C GLY A 32 -7.24 -2.57 7.71
N VAL A 33 -7.48 -3.46 6.73
CA VAL A 33 -8.79 -4.06 6.48
C VAL A 33 -8.75 -5.59 6.60
N THR A 34 -9.90 -6.24 6.58
CA THR A 34 -9.95 -7.72 6.57
C THR A 34 -9.53 -8.27 5.20
N ARG A 35 -8.98 -9.51 5.17
CA ARG A 35 -8.68 -10.23 3.91
C ARG A 35 -9.89 -10.29 2.98
N ARG A 36 -11.10 -10.52 3.54
CA ARG A 36 -12.35 -10.54 2.78
C ARG A 36 -12.62 -9.19 2.12
N GLN A 37 -12.50 -8.07 2.85
CA GLN A 37 -12.67 -6.73 2.27
C GLN A 37 -11.63 -6.46 1.17
N ALA A 38 -10.37 -6.83 1.38
CA ALA A 38 -9.35 -6.69 0.34
C ALA A 38 -9.72 -7.45 -0.94
N TYR A 39 -10.21 -8.68 -0.84
CA TYR A 39 -10.72 -9.42 -2.00
C TYR A 39 -11.90 -8.73 -2.69
N HIS A 40 -12.85 -8.20 -1.94
CA HIS A 40 -13.99 -7.46 -2.50
C HIS A 40 -13.52 -6.20 -3.24
N PHE A 41 -12.62 -5.41 -2.65
CA PHE A 41 -12.10 -4.21 -3.29
C PHE A 41 -11.33 -4.51 -4.57
N VAL A 42 -10.57 -5.60 -4.56
CA VAL A 42 -9.87 -6.13 -5.74
C VAL A 42 -10.85 -6.54 -6.83
N ALA A 43 -11.86 -7.34 -6.49
CA ALA A 43 -12.82 -7.89 -7.44
C ALA A 43 -13.64 -6.77 -8.10
N ASP A 44 -14.01 -5.77 -7.31
CA ASP A 44 -14.77 -4.60 -7.77
C ASP A 44 -13.88 -3.52 -8.43
N GLY A 45 -12.55 -3.71 -8.48
CA GLY A 45 -11.63 -2.71 -9.03
C GLY A 45 -11.57 -1.39 -8.24
N ARG A 46 -11.94 -1.41 -6.96
CA ARG A 46 -12.01 -0.22 -6.08
C ARG A 46 -10.65 0.26 -5.60
N ILE A 47 -9.60 -0.54 -5.78
CA ILE A 47 -8.22 -0.18 -5.41
C ILE A 47 -7.26 -0.53 -6.54
N PRO A 48 -6.16 0.23 -6.70
CA PRO A 48 -5.18 -0.04 -7.75
C PRO A 48 -4.43 -1.34 -7.47
N THR A 49 -4.60 -2.32 -8.35
CA THR A 49 -3.90 -3.63 -8.28
C THR A 49 -3.50 -4.10 -9.67
N PHE A 50 -2.60 -5.08 -9.71
CA PHE A 50 -2.13 -5.76 -10.92
C PHE A 50 -1.86 -7.24 -10.63
N ARG A 51 -1.57 -8.05 -11.65
CA ARG A 51 -1.28 -9.48 -11.47
C ARG A 51 0.12 -9.86 -11.96
N ILE A 52 0.77 -10.74 -11.22
CA ILE A 52 1.98 -11.47 -11.64
C ILE A 52 1.63 -12.96 -11.61
N GLY A 53 1.40 -13.55 -12.79
CA GLY A 53 0.84 -14.90 -12.90
C GLY A 53 -0.54 -14.98 -12.22
N ALA A 54 -0.69 -15.93 -11.28
CA ALA A 54 -1.92 -16.09 -10.50
C ALA A 54 -1.99 -15.20 -9.24
N ILE A 55 -0.91 -14.49 -8.90
CA ILE A 55 -0.82 -13.71 -7.67
C ILE A 55 -1.28 -12.29 -7.95
N ILE A 56 -2.22 -11.80 -7.14
CA ILE A 56 -2.56 -10.39 -7.12
C ILE A 56 -1.52 -9.59 -6.35
N CYS A 57 -1.12 -8.47 -6.92
CA CYS A 57 -0.16 -7.56 -6.34
C CYS A 57 -0.73 -6.14 -6.29
N ALA A 58 -0.23 -5.34 -5.36
CA ALA A 58 -0.42 -3.90 -5.33
C ALA A 58 0.90 -3.23 -4.97
N ARG A 59 1.11 -1.98 -5.40
CA ARG A 59 2.24 -1.18 -4.92
C ARG A 59 1.78 -0.28 -3.78
N LYS A 60 2.53 -0.24 -2.68
CA LYS A 60 2.27 0.63 -1.52
C LYS A 60 2.20 2.08 -1.98
N SER A 61 3.20 2.52 -2.74
CA SER A 61 3.29 3.86 -3.34
C SER A 61 2.04 4.25 -4.14
N THR A 62 1.50 3.31 -4.93
CA THR A 62 0.33 3.55 -5.78
C THR A 62 -0.96 3.62 -4.97
N ILE A 63 -1.12 2.76 -3.95
CA ILE A 63 -2.25 2.85 -3.02
C ILE A 63 -2.23 4.19 -2.28
N LEU A 64 -1.08 4.62 -1.76
CA LEU A 64 -0.97 5.89 -1.03
C LEU A 64 -1.31 7.09 -1.91
N ASN A 65 -0.78 7.14 -3.14
CA ASN A 65 -1.11 8.20 -4.09
C ASN A 65 -2.61 8.22 -4.42
N TRP A 66 -3.20 7.04 -4.64
CA TRP A 66 -4.63 6.91 -4.91
C TRP A 66 -5.48 7.41 -3.73
N ILE A 67 -5.12 7.08 -2.48
CA ILE A 67 -5.82 7.61 -1.28
C ILE A 67 -5.72 9.13 -1.24
N ALA A 68 -4.53 9.69 -1.44
CA ALA A 68 -4.31 11.13 -1.45
C ALA A 68 -5.10 11.83 -2.58
N ASP A 69 -5.33 11.17 -3.72
CA ASP A 69 -6.25 11.65 -4.74
C ASP A 69 -7.70 11.63 -4.23
N GLN A 70 -8.17 10.54 -3.60
CA GLN A 70 -9.54 10.46 -3.05
C GLN A 70 -9.80 11.57 -2.03
N GLU A 71 -8.87 11.80 -1.10
CA GLU A 71 -8.98 12.83 -0.07
C GLU A 71 -9.09 14.25 -0.65
N ARG A 72 -8.31 14.53 -1.72
CA ARG A 72 -8.39 15.80 -2.44
C ARG A 72 -9.76 16.02 -3.07
N HIS A 73 -10.28 15.03 -3.78
CA HIS A 73 -11.60 15.14 -4.42
C HIS A 73 -12.73 15.28 -3.39
N ALA A 74 -12.65 14.56 -2.26
CA ALA A 74 -13.64 14.67 -1.18
C ALA A 74 -13.66 16.08 -0.55
N THR A 75 -12.50 16.68 -0.37
CA THR A 75 -12.38 18.03 0.22
C THR A 75 -12.87 19.12 -0.74
N SER A 76 -12.59 19.00 -2.04
CA SER A 76 -13.03 19.96 -3.05
C SER A 76 -14.56 19.98 -3.24
N SER A 77 -15.24 18.87 -2.98
CA SER A 77 -16.70 18.79 -3.10
C SER A 77 -17.47 19.39 -1.92
N ALA A 78 -16.80 19.73 -0.80
CA ALA A 78 -17.43 20.27 0.40
C ALA A 78 -17.46 21.82 0.45
N ILE A 79 -16.89 22.50 -0.56
CA ILE A 79 -16.81 23.96 -0.66
C ILE A 79 -17.65 24.50 -1.86
N GLY A 80 -18.50 23.66 -2.45
CA GLY A 80 -19.40 24.00 -3.56
C GLY A 80 -20.85 24.10 -3.11
#